data_AF-A0AAV7Z3F2-F1
#
_entry.id   AF-A0AAV7Z3F2-F1
#
_cell.length_a   1.000
_cell.length_b   1.000
_cell.length_c   1.000
_cell.angle_alpha   90.00
_cell.angle_beta   90.00
_cell.angle_gamma   90.00
#
_symmetry.space_group_name_H-M   'P 1'
#
loop_
_entity.id
_entity.type
_entity.pdbx_description
1 polymer ?
#
loop_
_entity_poly.entity_id
_entity_poly.type
_entity_poly.pdbx_seq_one_letter_code
_entity_poly.pdbx_strand_id
1 'polypeptide(L)'
;MISVLSNRSKNKSESLLVDPYRFISNYANHLKKGGKIKVPHWSLSEELNSGHSNNDWFYIRAASLLHDQFLLSRSRVYRFNGMYSTKTNQRSFHKKFSRSGGRINRTIMDQFEKAGVLKTTKCGLRKVTSFGRKEMEMFLSKSQSQSQLSSKIKKQNQNQNQKVIGENTQKKEKEIEKKTEIENEQKTFPNDNQNKKQIEIENENSGNENNN
;
A
#
# COMPACT_ATOMS: atom_id res chain seq x y z
N MET A 1 31.78 -33.51 2.88
CA MET A 1 32.04 -32.05 2.77
C MET A 1 31.04 -31.34 1.83
N ILE A 2 29.76 -31.75 1.77
CA ILE A 2 28.77 -31.27 0.76
C ILE A 2 27.57 -30.50 1.37
N SER A 3 27.42 -30.44 2.69
CA SER A 3 26.22 -29.89 3.36
C SER A 3 26.05 -28.36 3.37
N VAL A 4 27.07 -27.59 2.97
CA VAL A 4 27.05 -26.11 3.09
C VAL A 4 26.39 -25.42 1.89
N LEU A 5 26.27 -26.09 0.75
CA LEU A 5 25.74 -25.50 -0.49
C LEU A 5 24.20 -25.52 -0.58
N SER A 6 23.50 -26.45 0.11
CA SER A 6 22.04 -26.57 0.03
C SER A 6 21.29 -25.46 0.79
N ASN A 7 21.87 -24.96 1.89
CA ASN A 7 21.28 -23.90 2.72
C ASN A 7 21.37 -22.50 2.09
N ARG A 8 22.16 -22.30 1.03
CA ARG A 8 22.31 -20.99 0.37
C ARG A 8 21.11 -20.63 -0.51
N SER A 9 20.49 -21.62 -1.15
CA SER A 9 19.33 -21.44 -2.04
C SER A 9 18.06 -21.06 -1.26
N LYS A 10 17.76 -21.78 -0.17
CA LYS A 10 16.54 -21.61 0.64
C LYS A 10 16.41 -20.22 1.28
N ASN A 11 17.53 -19.66 1.77
CA ASN A 11 17.52 -18.35 2.44
C ASN A 11 17.29 -17.17 1.48
N LYS A 12 17.63 -17.34 0.18
CA LYS A 12 17.43 -16.28 -0.82
C LYS A 12 15.95 -16.19 -1.21
N SER A 13 15.26 -17.32 -1.35
CA SER A 13 13.83 -17.36 -1.75
C SER A 13 12.90 -16.71 -0.73
N GLU A 14 13.14 -16.88 0.57
CA GLU A 14 12.28 -16.31 1.61
C GLU A 14 12.36 -14.77 1.66
N SER A 15 13.55 -14.20 1.45
CA SER A 15 13.72 -12.74 1.39
C SER A 15 13.16 -12.10 0.11
N LEU A 16 13.11 -12.84 -1.00
CA LEU A 16 12.55 -12.35 -2.27
C LEU A 16 11.01 -12.29 -2.24
N LEU A 17 10.37 -13.02 -1.31
CA LEU A 17 8.91 -13.08 -1.19
C LEU A 17 8.31 -11.86 -0.45
N VAL A 18 9.14 -11.07 0.23
CA VAL A 18 8.68 -9.95 1.07
C VAL A 18 8.75 -8.64 0.29
N ASP A 19 7.71 -7.82 0.42
CA ASP A 19 7.73 -6.44 -0.05
C ASP A 19 8.85 -5.65 0.66
N PRO A 20 9.87 -5.16 -0.09
CA PRO A 20 11.02 -4.48 0.49
C PRO A 20 10.62 -3.20 1.21
N TYR A 21 9.58 -2.49 0.75
CA TYR A 21 9.16 -1.24 1.35
C TYR A 21 8.67 -1.43 2.79
N ARG A 22 7.88 -2.49 3.02
CA ARG A 22 7.38 -2.84 4.36
C ARG A 22 8.51 -3.25 5.29
N PHE A 23 9.44 -4.07 4.78
CA PHE A 23 10.63 -4.44 5.55
C PHE A 23 11.43 -3.21 5.97
N ILE A 24 11.73 -2.32 5.02
CA ILE A 24 12.53 -1.10 5.27
C ILE A 24 11.85 -0.22 6.32
N SER A 25 10.54 0.00 6.22
CA SER A 25 9.79 0.81 7.19
C SER A 25 9.82 0.20 8.60
N ASN A 26 9.54 -1.11 8.70
CA ASN A 26 9.57 -1.82 9.99
C ASN A 26 10.96 -1.81 10.62
N TYR A 27 12.00 -2.07 9.84
CA TYR A 27 13.37 -2.12 10.34
C TYR A 27 13.88 -0.72 10.70
N ALA A 28 13.54 0.32 9.93
CA ALA A 28 13.86 1.70 10.29
C ALA A 28 13.25 2.08 11.64
N ASN A 29 12.00 1.69 11.91
CA ASN A 29 11.36 1.91 13.22
C ASN A 29 12.05 1.14 14.35
N HIS A 30 12.55 -0.07 14.09
CA HIS A 30 13.36 -0.81 15.06
C HIS A 30 14.68 -0.10 15.35
N LEU A 31 15.38 0.40 14.32
CA LEU A 31 16.65 1.10 14.50
C LEU A 31 16.51 2.37 15.34
N LYS A 32 15.41 3.12 15.16
CA LYS A 32 15.08 4.28 16.01
C LYS A 32 14.89 3.89 17.47
N LYS A 33 14.08 2.86 17.72
CA LYS A 33 13.80 2.37 19.08
C LYS A 33 15.03 1.77 19.76
N GLY A 34 15.88 1.10 18.99
CA GLY A 34 17.03 0.37 19.52
C GLY A 34 18.22 1.25 19.90
N GLY A 35 18.33 2.47 19.39
CA GLY A 35 19.43 3.40 19.70
C GLY A 35 20.85 2.91 19.31
N LYS A 36 20.97 1.75 18.66
CA LYS A 36 22.26 1.13 18.26
C LYS A 36 22.96 1.93 17.17
N ILE A 37 22.20 2.60 16.31
CA ILE A 37 22.67 3.41 15.19
C ILE A 37 22.53 4.88 15.57
N LYS A 38 23.68 5.56 15.64
CA LYS A 38 23.75 6.99 15.96
C LYS A 38 23.75 7.81 14.68
N VAL A 39 22.83 8.73 14.55
CA VAL A 39 22.83 9.68 13.43
C VAL A 39 24.04 10.61 13.59
N PRO A 40 24.96 10.68 12.61
CA PRO A 40 26.13 11.53 12.74
C PRO A 40 25.77 13.01 12.67
N HIS A 41 26.54 13.86 13.33
CA HIS A 41 26.26 15.31 13.39
C HIS A 41 26.17 15.94 11.99
N TRP A 42 27.09 15.59 11.08
CA TRP A 42 27.09 16.10 9.71
C TRP A 42 25.86 15.68 8.88
N SER A 43 25.09 14.66 9.28
CA SER A 43 23.86 14.34 8.56
C SER A 43 22.68 15.23 8.93
N LEU A 44 22.82 16.04 9.98
CA LEU A 44 21.83 17.02 10.39
C LEU A 44 21.95 18.34 9.61
N SER A 45 23.02 18.53 8.83
CA SER A 45 23.22 19.74 8.03
C SER A 45 22.13 19.88 6.97
N GLU A 46 21.58 21.09 6.84
CA GLU A 46 20.48 21.42 5.93
C GLU A 46 20.76 21.03 4.48
N GLU A 47 22.00 21.22 3.99
CA GLU A 47 22.40 20.89 2.62
C GLU A 47 22.13 19.44 2.21
N LEU A 48 22.27 18.51 3.16
CA LEU A 48 22.00 17.09 2.92
C LEU A 48 20.52 16.75 3.11
N ASN A 49 19.83 17.50 3.97
CA ASN A 49 18.41 17.33 4.28
C ASN A 49 17.48 17.92 3.20
N SER A 50 17.91 18.94 2.44
CA SER A 50 17.09 19.57 1.39
C SER A 50 16.60 18.60 0.31
N GLY A 51 17.31 17.47 0.11
CA GLY A 51 16.91 16.42 -0.82
C GLY A 51 16.09 15.27 -0.22
N HIS A 52 15.82 15.30 1.09
CA HIS A 52 15.18 14.21 1.82
C HIS A 52 13.93 14.71 2.54
N SER A 53 12.75 14.31 2.06
CA SER A 53 11.46 14.78 2.62
C SER A 53 11.18 14.34 4.06
N ASN A 54 11.93 13.36 4.58
CA ASN A 54 11.71 12.77 5.90
C ASN A 54 12.94 12.98 6.79
N ASN A 55 12.74 13.46 8.02
CA ASN A 55 13.81 13.60 9.03
C ASN A 55 14.49 12.26 9.36
N ASP A 56 13.81 11.13 9.11
CA ASP A 56 14.28 9.78 9.40
C ASP A 56 15.03 9.10 8.25
N TRP A 57 15.44 9.86 7.22
CA TRP A 57 16.04 9.32 6.01
C TRP A 57 17.28 8.45 6.29
N PHE A 58 18.05 8.76 7.34
CA PHE A 58 19.26 7.99 7.71
C PHE A 58 18.91 6.56 8.11
N TYR A 59 17.86 6.38 8.91
CA TYR A 59 17.38 5.06 9.33
C TYR A 59 16.77 4.27 8.18
N ILE A 60 16.04 4.94 7.29
CA ILE A 60 15.46 4.33 6.09
C ILE A 60 16.59 3.84 5.16
N ARG A 61 17.60 4.68 4.93
CA ARG A 61 18.78 4.32 4.12
C ARG A 61 19.56 3.18 4.79
N ALA A 62 19.71 3.18 6.12
CA ALA A 62 20.39 2.10 6.84
C ALA A 62 19.65 0.76 6.70
N ALA A 63 18.33 0.77 6.82
CA ALA A 63 17.49 -0.40 6.62
C ALA A 63 17.58 -0.95 5.18
N SER A 64 17.52 -0.06 4.18
CA SER A 64 17.67 -0.42 2.77
C SER A 64 19.06 -1.00 2.46
N LEU A 65 20.12 -0.38 2.97
CA LEU A 65 21.49 -0.88 2.82
C LEU A 65 21.66 -2.28 3.38
N LEU A 66 21.09 -2.53 4.56
CA LEU A 66 21.18 -3.83 5.21
C LEU A 66 20.37 -4.88 4.43
N HIS A 67 19.17 -4.55 3.97
CA HIS A 67 18.36 -5.39 3.09
C HIS A 67 19.14 -5.83 1.84
N ASP A 68 19.74 -4.87 1.15
CA ASP A 68 20.49 -5.16 -0.06
C ASP A 68 21.74 -6.00 0.28
N GLN A 69 22.42 -5.69 1.39
CA GLN A 69 23.54 -6.49 1.88
C GLN A 69 23.14 -7.91 2.31
N PHE A 70 21.87 -8.19 2.60
CA PHE A 70 21.38 -9.54 2.87
C PHE A 70 21.18 -10.32 1.57
N LEU A 71 20.56 -9.70 0.57
CA LEU A 71 20.37 -10.27 -0.76
C LEU A 71 21.73 -10.53 -1.44
N LEU A 72 22.70 -9.66 -1.18
CA LEU A 72 24.06 -9.77 -1.67
C LEU A 72 24.90 -10.59 -0.69
N SER A 73 25.52 -11.68 -1.14
CA SER A 73 26.32 -12.51 -0.21
C SER A 73 27.45 -11.75 0.52
N ARG A 74 28.14 -10.85 -0.20
CA ARG A 74 29.25 -10.02 0.31
C ARG A 74 29.45 -8.82 -0.63
N SER A 75 29.72 -7.63 -0.11
CA SER A 75 29.86 -6.43 -0.96
C SER A 75 30.85 -5.38 -0.43
N ARG A 76 31.18 -4.41 -1.30
CA ARG A 76 31.97 -3.20 -0.97
C ARG A 76 31.04 -2.01 -0.89
N VAL A 77 31.44 -0.99 -0.11
CA VAL A 77 30.74 0.31 -0.01
C VAL A 77 30.48 0.94 -1.39
N TYR A 78 31.46 0.86 -2.30
CA TYR A 78 31.36 1.45 -3.64
C TYR A 78 30.18 0.92 -4.47
N ARG A 79 29.76 -0.34 -4.24
CA ARG A 79 28.61 -0.91 -4.95
C ARG A 79 27.32 -0.18 -4.59
N PHE A 80 27.16 0.14 -3.30
CA PHE A 80 26.00 0.91 -2.83
C PHE A 80 26.01 2.34 -3.34
N ASN A 81 27.18 2.92 -3.61
CA ASN A 81 27.24 4.27 -4.19
C ASN A 81 26.60 4.35 -5.57
N GLY A 82 26.67 3.26 -6.36
CA GLY A 82 25.97 3.13 -7.63
C GLY A 82 24.47 2.90 -7.47
N MET A 83 24.02 2.24 -6.40
CA MET A 83 22.59 2.02 -6.14
C MET A 83 21.89 3.32 -5.71
N TYR A 84 22.54 4.09 -4.84
CA TYR A 84 22.04 5.40 -4.41
C TYR A 84 22.52 6.54 -5.33
N SER A 85 22.71 6.27 -6.62
CA SER A 85 23.06 7.32 -7.58
C SER A 85 21.88 8.25 -7.84
N THR A 86 22.16 9.51 -8.10
CA THR A 86 21.15 10.49 -8.49
C THR A 86 21.41 10.96 -9.92
N LYS A 87 20.34 11.35 -10.60
CA LYS A 87 20.44 11.98 -11.91
C LYS A 87 20.90 13.41 -11.68
N THR A 88 22.06 13.77 -12.22
CA THR A 88 22.52 15.16 -12.12
C THR A 88 21.85 16.00 -13.18
N ASN A 89 21.27 17.13 -12.76
CA ASN A 89 20.74 18.12 -13.69
C ASN A 89 21.93 18.90 -14.27
N GLN A 90 22.39 18.46 -15.45
CA GLN A 90 23.36 19.20 -16.24
C GLN A 90 22.61 20.16 -17.16
N ARG A 91 23.19 21.34 -17.39
CA ARG A 91 22.63 22.35 -18.31
C ARG A 91 22.71 21.91 -19.77
N SER A 92 23.60 20.95 -20.10
CA SER A 92 23.69 20.35 -21.43
C SER A 92 22.69 19.20 -21.62
N PHE A 93 22.35 18.92 -22.87
CA PHE A 93 21.31 17.97 -23.30
C PHE A 93 21.47 16.54 -22.71
N HIS A 94 22.68 16.10 -22.38
CA HIS A 94 22.92 14.75 -21.85
C HIS A 94 22.91 14.70 -20.32
N LYS A 95 21.84 14.13 -19.76
CA LYS A 95 21.74 13.88 -18.32
C LYS A 95 22.64 12.71 -17.91
N LYS A 96 23.68 12.96 -17.11
CA LYS A 96 24.54 11.93 -16.51
C LYS A 96 24.02 11.47 -15.14
N PHE A 97 24.40 10.25 -14.74
CA PHE A 97 24.19 9.74 -13.39
C PHE A 97 25.43 10.02 -12.54
N SER A 98 25.26 10.62 -11.37
CA SER A 98 26.32 10.75 -10.38
C SER A 98 26.11 9.74 -9.26
N ARG A 99 27.18 9.06 -8.89
CA ARG A 99 27.18 8.14 -7.75
C ARG A 99 27.01 8.95 -6.46
N SER A 100 26.36 8.35 -5.46
CA SER A 100 26.34 8.98 -4.14
C SER A 100 27.73 9.05 -3.53
N GLY A 101 27.94 10.07 -2.70
CA GLY A 101 29.12 10.17 -1.85
C GLY A 101 29.22 8.97 -0.91
N GLY A 102 30.38 8.34 -0.85
CA GLY A 102 30.58 7.12 -0.06
C GLY A 102 30.55 7.32 1.46
N ARG A 103 30.60 8.56 1.95
CA ARG A 103 30.64 8.89 3.39
C ARG A 103 29.42 8.34 4.14
N ILE A 104 28.23 8.48 3.57
CA ILE A 104 26.97 8.04 4.19
C ILE A 104 26.94 6.51 4.31
N ASN A 105 27.12 5.82 3.19
CA ASN A 105 27.05 4.36 3.14
C ASN A 105 28.14 3.71 4.01
N ARG A 106 29.35 4.30 4.04
CA ARG A 106 30.45 3.83 4.89
C ARG A 106 30.12 3.97 6.38
N THR A 107 29.63 5.14 6.79
CA THR A 107 29.28 5.41 8.19
C THR A 107 28.23 4.43 8.70
N ILE A 108 27.20 4.16 7.89
CA ILE A 108 26.15 3.19 8.21
C ILE A 108 26.75 1.78 8.35
N MET A 109 27.55 1.34 7.39
CA MET A 109 28.18 0.02 7.41
C MET A 109 29.12 -0.16 8.61
N ASP A 110 29.88 0.89 8.97
CA ASP A 110 30.75 0.90 10.14
C ASP A 110 29.95 0.79 11.44
N GLN A 111 28.80 1.44 11.53
CA GLN A 111 27.92 1.31 12.70
C GLN A 111 27.30 -0.08 12.80
N PHE A 112 26.90 -0.69 11.69
CA PHE A 112 26.42 -2.08 11.70
C PHE A 112 27.52 -3.09 12.05
N GLU A 113 28.77 -2.79 11.72
CA GLU A 113 29.91 -3.59 12.14
C GLU A 113 30.16 -3.45 13.64
N LYS A 114 30.08 -2.23 14.20
CA LYS A 114 30.11 -2.01 15.66
C LYS A 114 28.95 -2.70 16.39
N ALA A 115 27.78 -2.77 15.75
CA ALA A 115 26.61 -3.48 16.28
C ALA A 115 26.67 -5.02 16.12
N GLY A 116 27.70 -5.57 15.46
CA GLY A 116 27.87 -7.01 15.24
C GLY A 116 26.97 -7.63 14.18
N VAL A 117 26.19 -6.82 13.46
CA VAL A 117 25.30 -7.27 12.37
C VAL A 117 26.10 -7.60 11.12
N LEU A 118 27.14 -6.82 10.84
CA LEU A 118 28.06 -7.01 9.72
C LEU A 118 29.47 -7.36 10.22
N LYS A 119 30.23 -8.06 9.38
CA LYS A 119 31.64 -8.36 9.61
C LYS A 119 32.46 -8.14 8.35
N THR A 120 33.63 -7.51 8.51
CA THR A 120 34.63 -7.43 7.45
C THR A 120 35.34 -8.78 7.26
N THR A 121 35.43 -9.21 6.01
CA THR A 121 36.14 -10.42 5.56
C THR A 121 37.59 -10.08 5.28
N LYS A 122 38.49 -11.08 5.32
CA LYS A 122 39.93 -10.92 5.00
C LYS A 122 40.18 -10.19 3.66
N CYS A 123 39.30 -10.34 2.67
CA CYS A 123 39.39 -9.68 1.36
C CYS A 123 38.91 -8.21 1.33
N GLY A 124 38.60 -7.61 2.49
CA GLY A 124 38.07 -6.24 2.59
C GLY A 124 36.61 -6.08 2.12
N LEU A 125 35.86 -7.18 2.04
CA LEU A 125 34.43 -7.19 1.74
C LEU A 125 33.62 -7.33 3.03
N ARG A 126 32.44 -6.75 3.10
CA ARG A 126 31.53 -6.91 4.25
C ARG A 126 30.49 -7.98 3.97
N LYS A 127 30.18 -8.75 5.00
CA LYS A 127 29.22 -9.86 4.97
C LYS A 127 28.34 -9.80 6.22
N VAL A 128 27.08 -10.21 6.08
CA VAL A 128 26.13 -10.35 7.19
C VAL A 128 26.55 -11.51 8.10
N THR A 129 26.59 -11.27 9.42
CA THR A 129 26.90 -12.28 10.44
C THR A 129 25.73 -13.22 10.66
N SER A 130 25.93 -14.33 11.40
CA SER A 130 24.80 -15.20 11.78
C SER A 130 23.79 -14.45 12.65
N PHE A 131 24.27 -13.58 13.55
CA PHE A 131 23.44 -12.71 14.36
C PHE A 131 22.59 -11.77 13.49
N GLY A 132 23.24 -11.05 12.55
CA GLY A 132 22.54 -10.15 11.65
C GLY A 132 21.49 -10.85 10.78
N ARG A 133 21.77 -12.08 10.32
CA ARG A 133 20.78 -12.86 9.56
C ARG A 133 19.54 -13.20 10.37
N LYS A 134 19.71 -13.71 11.59
CA LYS A 134 18.58 -14.03 12.48
C LYS A 134 17.72 -12.81 12.76
N GLU A 135 18.36 -11.67 13.02
CA GLU A 135 17.65 -10.41 13.24
C GLU A 135 16.83 -10.04 11.99
N MET A 136 17.42 -10.13 10.80
CA MET A 136 16.71 -9.81 9.54
C MET A 136 15.57 -10.78 9.23
N GLU A 137 15.77 -12.08 9.41
CA GLU A 137 14.75 -13.12 9.20
C GLU A 137 13.54 -12.89 10.11
N MET A 138 13.76 -12.49 11.38
CA MET A 138 12.68 -12.12 12.30
C MET A 138 11.84 -10.95 11.76
N PHE A 139 12.48 -9.91 11.21
CA PHE A 139 11.77 -8.75 10.66
C PHE A 139 11.12 -9.02 9.29
N LEU A 140 11.71 -9.91 8.48
CA LEU A 140 11.11 -10.37 7.23
C LEU A 140 9.81 -11.14 7.51
N SER A 141 9.85 -12.09 8.45
CA SER A 141 8.66 -12.83 8.91
C SER A 141 7.58 -11.89 9.44
N LYS A 142 7.96 -10.93 10.31
CA LYS A 142 7.03 -9.92 10.82
C LYS A 142 6.36 -9.10 9.70
N SER A 143 7.11 -8.77 8.66
CA SER A 143 6.60 -7.99 7.52
C SER A 143 5.63 -8.81 6.65
N GLN A 144 5.85 -10.12 6.52
CA GLN A 144 4.91 -11.04 5.88
C GLN A 144 3.60 -11.17 6.66
N SER A 145 3.66 -11.30 7.99
CA SER A 145 2.43 -11.37 8.81
C SER A 145 1.57 -10.11 8.67
N GLN A 146 2.20 -8.94 8.61
CA GLN A 146 1.50 -7.67 8.39
C GLN A 146 0.85 -7.57 7.01
N SER A 147 1.47 -8.12 5.96
CA SER A 147 0.88 -8.11 4.62
C SER A 147 -0.39 -8.97 4.57
N GLN A 148 -0.34 -10.17 5.18
CA GLN A 148 -1.49 -11.07 5.30
C GLN A 148 -2.62 -10.47 6.13
N LEU A 149 -2.30 -9.78 7.24
CA LEU A 149 -3.30 -9.09 8.05
C LEU A 149 -3.99 -7.98 7.25
N SER A 150 -3.22 -7.18 6.51
CA SER A 150 -3.75 -6.05 5.73
C SER A 150 -4.69 -6.48 4.59
N SER A 151 -4.40 -7.60 3.93
CA SER A 151 -5.27 -8.14 2.87
C SER A 151 -6.56 -8.72 3.45
N LYS A 152 -6.50 -9.36 4.63
CA LYS A 152 -7.68 -9.84 5.35
C LYS A 152 -8.60 -8.69 5.77
N ILE A 153 -8.04 -7.60 6.28
CA ILE A 153 -8.79 -6.39 6.67
C ILE A 153 -9.47 -5.74 5.45
N LYS A 154 -8.78 -5.60 4.31
CA LYS A 154 -9.38 -5.04 3.09
C LYS A 154 -10.57 -5.86 2.58
N LYS A 155 -10.46 -7.20 2.61
CA LYS A 155 -11.56 -8.10 2.24
C LYS A 155 -12.75 -7.96 3.19
N GLN A 156 -12.51 -7.87 4.49
CA GLN A 156 -13.57 -7.65 5.48
C GLN A 156 -14.31 -6.33 5.25
N ASN A 157 -13.59 -5.24 5.01
CA ASN A 157 -14.19 -3.93 4.76
C ASN A 157 -14.99 -3.88 3.45
N GLN A 158 -14.54 -4.58 2.40
CA GLN A 158 -15.29 -4.70 1.15
C GLN A 158 -16.60 -5.48 1.34
N ASN A 159 -16.55 -6.59 2.08
CA ASN A 159 -17.73 -7.40 2.39
C ASN A 159 -18.74 -6.61 3.24
N GLN A 160 -18.27 -5.82 4.21
CA GLN A 160 -19.13 -4.95 5.02
C GLN A 160 -19.77 -3.85 4.19
N ASN A 161 -19.02 -3.18 3.29
CA ASN A 161 -19.59 -2.16 2.40
C ASN A 161 -20.64 -2.74 1.45
N GLN A 162 -20.38 -3.92 0.86
CA GLN A 162 -21.37 -4.57 -0.02
C GLN A 162 -22.64 -4.97 0.73
N LYS A 163 -22.50 -5.42 1.99
CA LYS A 163 -23.64 -5.75 2.85
C LYS A 163 -24.49 -4.51 3.20
N VAL A 164 -23.84 -3.39 3.55
CA VAL A 164 -24.51 -2.11 3.83
C VAL A 164 -25.22 -1.55 2.59
N ILE A 165 -24.60 -1.66 1.42
CA ILE A 165 -25.22 -1.23 0.15
C ILE A 165 -26.44 -2.11 -0.15
N GLY A 166 -26.34 -3.43 -0.04
CA GLY A 166 -27.45 -4.35 -0.26
C GLY A 166 -28.64 -4.14 0.70
N GLU A 167 -28.37 -3.91 1.98
CA GLU A 167 -29.40 -3.60 2.98
C GLU A 167 -30.10 -2.26 2.70
N ASN A 168 -29.37 -1.26 2.18
CA ASN A 168 -29.94 0.02 1.80
C ASN A 168 -30.77 -0.07 0.50
N THR A 169 -30.35 -0.87 -0.49
CA THR A 169 -31.12 -1.08 -1.72
C THR A 169 -32.44 -1.80 -1.43
N GLN A 170 -32.43 -2.86 -0.60
CA GLN A 170 -33.64 -3.60 -0.21
C GLN A 170 -34.63 -2.76 0.60
N LYS A 171 -34.14 -1.86 1.46
CA LYS A 171 -35.00 -0.91 2.18
C LYS A 171 -35.67 0.07 1.21
N LYS A 172 -34.93 0.54 0.20
CA LYS A 172 -35.42 1.45 -0.83
C LYS A 172 -36.45 0.79 -1.74
N GLU A 173 -36.23 -0.47 -2.14
CA GLU A 173 -37.17 -1.27 -2.94
C GLU A 173 -38.47 -1.53 -2.18
N LYS A 174 -38.40 -1.95 -0.90
CA LYS A 174 -39.60 -2.12 -0.03
C LYS A 174 -40.37 -0.82 0.19
N GLU A 175 -39.69 0.32 0.18
CA GLU A 175 -40.32 1.64 0.31
C GLU A 175 -40.98 2.12 -0.99
N ILE A 176 -40.48 1.67 -2.14
CA ILE A 176 -41.08 1.90 -3.47
C ILE A 176 -42.31 1.01 -3.65
N GLU A 177 -42.22 -0.28 -3.29
CA GLU A 177 -43.33 -1.25 -3.37
C GLU A 177 -44.53 -0.80 -2.54
N LYS A 178 -44.31 -0.35 -1.30
CA LYS A 178 -45.37 0.23 -0.46
C LYS A 178 -46.01 1.48 -1.06
N LYS A 179 -45.25 2.32 -1.78
CA LYS A 179 -45.79 3.51 -2.44
C LYS A 179 -46.64 3.13 -3.66
N THR A 180 -46.23 2.13 -4.43
CA THR A 180 -47.00 1.61 -5.57
C THR A 180 -48.27 0.87 -5.14
N GLU A 181 -48.26 0.20 -3.99
CA GLU A 181 -49.46 -0.43 -3.41
C GLU A 181 -50.50 0.62 -2.99
N ILE A 182 -50.08 1.68 -2.29
CA ILE A 182 -50.96 2.81 -1.90
C ILE A 182 -51.56 3.51 -3.14
N GLU A 183 -50.79 3.64 -4.22
CA GLU A 183 -51.24 4.28 -5.46
C GLU A 183 -52.21 3.39 -6.27
N ASN A 184 -52.15 2.07 -6.10
CA ASN A 184 -53.07 1.12 -6.71
C ASN A 184 -54.39 0.99 -5.93
N GLU A 185 -54.35 1.07 -4.60
CA GLU A 185 -55.56 1.12 -3.76
C GLU A 185 -56.39 2.41 -3.98
N GLN A 186 -55.76 3.51 -4.38
CA GLN A 186 -56.47 4.75 -4.76
C GLN A 186 -57.14 4.69 -6.15
N LYS A 187 -56.84 3.69 -6.99
CA LYS A 187 -57.45 3.49 -8.32
C LYS A 187 -58.63 2.52 -8.31
N THR A 188 -58.89 1.82 -7.21
CA THR A 188 -60.06 0.95 -7.03
C THR A 188 -61.20 1.67 -6.32
N PHE A 189 -61.72 2.73 -6.93
CA PHE A 189 -63.10 3.17 -6.69
C PHE A 189 -63.86 3.05 -8.01
N PRO A 190 -65.07 2.46 -8.03
CA PRO A 190 -65.81 2.24 -9.28
C PRO A 190 -66.02 3.54 -10.03
N ASN A 191 -65.66 3.55 -11.32
CA ASN A 191 -65.80 4.73 -12.18
C ASN A 191 -67.26 4.86 -12.65
N ASP A 192 -68.13 5.41 -11.79
CA ASP A 192 -69.56 5.65 -12.09
C ASP A 192 -69.79 6.71 -13.19
N ASN A 193 -68.73 7.28 -13.78
CA ASN A 193 -68.81 8.40 -14.70
C ASN A 193 -68.74 8.04 -16.20
N GLN A 194 -68.74 6.74 -16.55
CA GLN A 194 -68.92 6.32 -17.95
C GLN A 194 -70.40 6.09 -18.32
N ASN A 195 -71.30 5.87 -17.35
CA ASN A 195 -72.74 5.71 -17.63
C ASN A 195 -73.52 7.03 -17.72
N LYS A 196 -72.97 8.18 -17.27
CA LYS A 196 -73.66 9.47 -17.40
C LYS A 196 -73.54 10.11 -18.79
N LYS A 197 -72.40 9.95 -19.46
CA LYS A 197 -72.17 10.53 -20.79
C LYS A 197 -72.87 9.81 -21.93
N GLN A 198 -73.23 8.53 -21.76
CA GLN A 198 -74.05 7.82 -22.76
C GLN A 198 -75.54 8.14 -22.62
N ILE A 199 -76.03 8.37 -21.40
CA ILE A 199 -77.43 8.76 -21.14
C ILE A 199 -77.71 10.21 -21.58
N GLU A 200 -76.72 11.12 -21.53
CA GLU A 200 -76.92 12.51 -21.99
C GLU A 200 -76.94 12.65 -23.53
N ILE A 201 -76.22 11.81 -24.28
CA ILE A 201 -76.20 11.86 -25.77
C ILE A 201 -77.48 11.29 -26.39
N GLU A 202 -78.15 10.35 -25.72
CA GLU A 202 -79.45 9.81 -26.18
C GLU A 202 -80.63 10.75 -25.88
N ASN A 203 -80.54 11.59 -24.84
CA ASN A 203 -81.61 12.52 -24.46
C ASN A 203 -81.57 13.88 -25.20
N GLU A 204 -80.45 14.27 -25.81
CA GLU A 204 -80.37 15.49 -26.63
C GLU A 204 -80.77 15.26 -28.10
N ASN A 205 -80.76 14.02 -28.59
CA ASN A 205 -81.13 13.70 -29.97
C ASN A 205 -82.62 13.39 -30.19
N SER A 206 -83.45 13.27 -29.14
CA SER A 206 -84.91 13.13 -29.29
C SER A 206 -85.68 14.45 -29.13
N GLY A 207 -84.99 15.58 -28.90
CA GLY A 207 -85.59 16.89 -28.62
C GLY A 207 -85.58 17.88 -29.81
N ASN A 208 -85.04 17.48 -30.97
CA ASN A 208 -84.83 18.38 -32.12
C ASN A 208 -85.60 17.97 -33.38
N GLU A 209 -86.74 17.30 -33.22
CA GLU A 209 -87.77 17.17 -34.25
C GLU A 209 -89.10 17.61 -33.64
N ASN A 210 -89.36 18.92 -33.66
CA ASN A 210 -90.71 19.55 -33.66
C ASN A 210 -90.54 21.07 -33.49
N ASN A 211 -90.21 21.75 -34.59
CA ASN A 211 -90.52 23.16 -34.85
C ASN A 211 -90.28 23.46 -36.34
N ASN A 212 -91.17 22.97 -37.19
CA ASN A 212 -91.87 23.75 -38.22
C ASN A 212 -93.09 22.98 -38.73
#